data_AF-A0A257QUA3-F1
#
_entry.id   AF-A0A257QUA3-F1
#
_cell.length_a   1.000
_cell.length_b   1.000
_cell.length_c   1.000
_cell.angle_alpha   90.00
_cell.angle_beta   90.00
_cell.angle_gamma   90.00
#
_symmetry.space_group_name_H-M   'P 1'
#
loop_
_entity.id
_entity.type
_entity.pdbx_description
1 polymer ?
#
loop_
_entity_poly.entity_id
_entity_poly.type
_entity_poly.pdbx_seq_one_letter_code
_entity_poly.pdbx_strand_id
1 'polypeptide(L)' 'GWNIRPTAEGANWWHTGSLPGTVTILVRTSDGRAWAALFNGRPRDDQLRPMQREIDELMWRAAGEVTHWPEHDLFQK' A
#
# COMPACT_ATOMS: atom_id res chain seq x y z
N GLY A 1 -7.10 12.58 -3.92
CA GLY A 1 -5.96 12.99 -4.77
C GLY A 1 -4.75 12.15 -4.40
N TRP A 2 -3.76 12.05 -5.28
CA TRP A 2 -2.57 11.22 -5.03
C TRP A 2 -1.56 11.94 -4.14
N ASN A 3 -0.98 11.21 -3.19
CA ASN A 3 0.24 11.63 -2.52
C ASN A 3 1.43 11.12 -3.35
N ILE A 4 2.46 11.96 -3.49
CA ILE A 4 3.63 11.67 -4.32
C ILE A 4 4.87 12.02 -3.50
N ARG A 5 5.80 11.07 -3.39
CA ARG A 5 7.12 11.24 -2.76
C ARG A 5 8.22 10.85 -3.75
N PRO A 6 8.94 11.82 -4.34
CA PRO A 6 10.11 11.55 -5.17
C PRO A 6 11.20 10.80 -4.41
N THR A 7 12.03 10.07 -5.16
CA THR A 7 13.17 9.26 -4.70
C THR A 7 14.30 9.39 -5.73
N ALA A 8 15.48 8.82 -5.45
CA ALA A 8 16.57 8.81 -6.43
C ALA A 8 16.22 8.01 -7.70
N GLU A 9 15.47 6.91 -7.57
CA GLU A 9 15.14 6.03 -8.71
C GLU A 9 13.76 6.30 -9.34
N GLY A 10 13.03 7.33 -8.91
CA GLY A 10 11.67 7.62 -9.40
C GLY A 10 10.78 8.25 -8.33
N ALA A 11 9.58 7.73 -8.12
CA ALA A 11 8.69 8.20 -7.06
C ALA A 11 7.84 7.08 -6.46
N ASN A 12 7.60 7.16 -5.15
CA ASN A 12 6.50 6.45 -4.51
C ASN A 12 5.23 7.30 -4.63
N TRP A 13 4.10 6.70 -4.97
CA TRP A 13 2.82 7.40 -5.00
C TRP A 13 1.69 6.50 -4.49
N TRP A 14 0.76 7.11 -3.75
CA TRP A 14 -0.28 6.37 -3.05
C TRP A 14 -1.56 7.16 -2.85
N HIS A 15 -2.65 6.44 -2.64
CA HIS A 15 -3.96 6.98 -2.29
C HIS A 15 -4.59 6.16 -1.18
N THR A 16 -5.04 6.83 -0.11
CA THR A 16 -5.89 6.20 0.92
C THR A 16 -7.36 6.48 0.59
N GLY A 17 -8.19 5.45 0.66
CA GLY A 17 -9.63 5.55 0.45
C GLY A 17 -10.39 5.43 1.76
N SER A 18 -11.53 6.12 1.84
CA SER A 18 -12.43 6.09 2.98
C SER A 18 -13.86 6.30 2.47
N LEU A 19 -14.67 5.24 2.51
CA LEU A 19 -16.12 5.30 2.33
C LEU A 19 -16.79 4.73 3.58
N PRO A 20 -18.07 5.03 3.86
CA PRO A 20 -18.79 4.37 4.95
C PRO A 20 -18.65 2.85 4.86
N GLY A 21 -18.10 2.24 5.92
CA GLY A 21 -17.83 0.80 5.97
C GLY A 21 -16.59 0.31 5.22
N THR A 22 -15.76 1.17 4.62
CA THR A 22 -14.58 0.74 3.84
C THR A 22 -13.37 1.66 4.05
N VAL A 23 -12.20 1.05 4.24
CA VAL A 23 -10.89 1.71 4.20
C VAL A 23 -10.01 1.02 3.16
N THR A 24 -9.28 1.81 2.36
CA THR A 24 -8.35 1.27 1.37
C THR A 24 -7.02 2.00 1.36
N ILE A 25 -6.00 1.31 0.85
CA ILE A 25 -4.74 1.91 0.43
C ILE A 25 -4.31 1.28 -0.90
N LEU A 26 -3.78 2.09 -1.81
CA LEU A 26 -3.15 1.67 -3.05
C LEU A 26 -1.79 2.37 -3.14
N VAL A 27 -0.72 1.61 -3.34
CA VAL A 27 0.66 2.12 -3.39
C VAL A 27 1.37 1.58 -4.63
N ARG A 28 2.13 2.47 -5.28
CA ARG A 28 3.17 2.14 -6.25
C ARG A 28 4.50 2.65 -5.71
N THR A 29 5.51 1.78 -5.69
CA THR A 29 6.85 2.16 -5.24
C THR A 29 7.76 2.54 -6.39
N SER A 30 8.80 3.31 -6.08
CA SER A 30 9.84 3.68 -7.04
C SER A 30 10.63 2.48 -7.56
N ASP A 31 10.80 1.45 -6.74
CA ASP A 31 11.54 0.22 -7.07
C ASP A 31 10.71 -0.84 -7.80
N GLY A 32 9.53 -0.48 -8.30
CA GLY A 32 8.80 -1.36 -9.20
C GLY A 32 7.82 -2.32 -8.54
N ARG A 33 7.55 -2.20 -7.24
CA ARG A 33 6.49 -2.95 -6.52
C ARG A 33 5.16 -2.20 -6.48
N ALA A 34 4.09 -2.91 -6.22
CA ALA A 34 2.76 -2.34 -6.00
C ALA A 34 1.96 -3.21 -5.03
N TRP A 35 1.10 -2.58 -4.24
CA TRP A 35 0.16 -3.30 -3.39
C TRP A 35 -1.13 -2.53 -3.18
N ALA A 36 -2.17 -3.28 -2.84
CA ALA A 36 -3.46 -2.77 -2.44
C ALA A 36 -3.95 -3.53 -1.21
N ALA A 37 -4.59 -2.82 -0.29
CA ALA A 37 -5.34 -3.44 0.80
C ALA A 37 -6.73 -2.80 0.89
N LEU A 38 -7.73 -3.64 1.12
CA LEU A 38 -9.14 -3.28 1.22
C LEU A 38 -9.71 -3.93 2.49
N PHE A 39 -10.32 -3.12 3.34
CA PHE A 39 -10.99 -3.57 4.56
C PHE A 39 -12.47 -3.22 4.46
N ASN A 40 -13.34 -4.18 4.78
CA ASN A 40 -14.80 -4.04 4.85
C ASN A 40 -15.28 -3.45 6.19
N GLY A 41 -14.46 -2.58 6.78
CA GLY A 41 -14.81 -1.81 7.96
C GLY A 41 -14.17 -0.42 7.88
N ARG A 42 -14.83 0.56 8.50
CA ARG A 42 -14.28 1.90 8.72
C ARG A 42 -14.41 2.25 10.20
N PRO A 43 -13.31 2.62 10.87
CA PRO A 43 -13.40 2.99 12.27
C PRO A 43 -14.05 4.38 12.40
N ARG A 44 -14.26 4.82 13.64
CA ARG A 44 -14.67 6.20 13.91
C ARG A 44 -13.61 7.18 13.39
N ASP A 45 -14.03 8.41 13.13
CA ASP A 45 -13.17 9.43 12.48
C ASP A 45 -11.89 9.74 13.26
N ASP A 46 -11.94 9.66 14.59
CA ASP A 46 -10.78 9.84 15.47
C ASP A 46 -9.71 8.74 15.29
N GLN A 47 -10.13 7.54 14.86
CA GLN A 47 -9.27 6.36 14.68
C GLN A 47 -8.91 6.09 13.21
N LEU A 48 -9.52 6.78 12.24
CA LEU A 48 -9.27 6.56 10.83
C LEU A 48 -7.81 6.80 10.43
N ARG A 49 -7.24 7.95 10.82
CA ARG A 49 -5.84 8.29 10.50
C ARG A 49 -4.84 7.35 11.17
N PRO A 50 -4.96 7.02 12.48
CA PRO A 50 -4.14 6.00 13.11
C PRO A 50 -4.17 4.65 12.36
N MET A 51 -5.35 4.13 12.03
CA MET A 51 -5.49 2.87 11.30
C MET A 51 -4.85 2.93 9.92
N GLN A 52 -5.06 4.01 9.15
CA GLN A 52 -4.46 4.16 7.82
C GLN A 52 -2.92 4.17 7.89
N ARG A 53 -2.34 4.82 8.91
CA ARG A 53 -0.89 4.81 9.14
C ARG A 53 -0.39 3.41 9.49
N GLU A 54 -1.07 2.71 10.39
CA GLU A 54 -0.70 1.36 10.80
C GLU A 54 -0.74 0.37 9.63
N ILE A 55 -1.76 0.47 8.76
CA ILE A 55 -1.83 -0.33 7.53
C ILE A 55 -0.65 -0.03 6.61
N ASP A 56 -0.33 1.25 6.36
CA ASP A 56 0.80 1.63 5.50
C ASP A 56 2.13 1.10 6.05
N GLU A 57 2.39 1.31 7.34
CA GLU A 57 3.58 0.81 8.04
C GLU A 57 3.69 -0.72 7.97
N LEU A 58 2.60 -1.44 8.18
CA LEU A 58 2.55 -2.89 8.09
C LEU A 58 2.88 -3.39 6.67
N MET A 59 2.32 -2.75 5.65
CA MET A 59 2.58 -3.13 4.25
C MET A 59 4.04 -2.89 3.86
N TRP A 60 4.64 -1.78 4.29
CA TRP A 60 6.07 -1.53 4.09
C TRP A 60 6.94 -2.57 4.79
N ARG A 61 6.59 -2.93 6.03
CA ARG A 61 7.29 -3.99 6.78
C ARG A 61 7.20 -5.33 6.05
N ALA A 62 5.99 -5.76 5.68
CA ALA A 62 5.78 -7.02 4.97
C ALA A 62 6.55 -7.04 3.64
N ALA A 63 6.55 -5.93 2.89
CA ALA A 63 7.31 -5.82 1.65
C ALA A 63 8.83 -5.86 1.87
N GLY A 64 9.33 -5.39 3.01
CA GLY A 64 10.74 -5.47 3.40
C GLY A 64 11.18 -6.86 3.90
N GLU A 65 10.25 -7.68 4.38
CA GLU A 65 10.52 -9.06 4.82
C GLU A 65 10.64 -10.04 3.63
N VAL A 66 10.18 -9.67 2.44
CA VAL A 66 10.38 -10.45 1.21
C VAL A 66 11.82 -10.29 0.72
N THR A 67 12.67 -11.24 1.08
CA THR A 67 14.09 -11.25 0.68
C THR A 67 14.37 -11.91 -0.66
N HIS A 68 13.48 -12.80 -1.11
CA HIS A 68 13.59 -13.53 -2.36
C HIS A 68 12.24 -13.54 -3.07
N TRP A 69 12.21 -13.04 -4.30
CA TRP A 69 11.05 -13.14 -5.17
C TRP A 69 11.11 -14.44 -5.97
N PRO A 70 9.98 -15.11 -6.24
CA PRO A 70 9.96 -16.29 -7.10
C PRO A 70 10.52 -15.95 -8.49
N GLU A 71 11.50 -16.71 -8.96
CA GLU A 71 12.08 -16.53 -10.31
C GLU A 71 11.19 -17.14 -11.41
N HIS A 72 10.30 -18.04 -11.00
CA HIS A 72 9.42 -18.76 -11.90
C HIS A 72 8.16 -17.91 -12.20
N ASP A 73 7.92 -17.67 -13.49
CA ASP A 73 6.71 -17.03 -13.98
C ASP A 73 5.62 -18.08 -14.26
N LEU A 74 4.47 -17.96 -13.60
CA LEU A 74 3.30 -18.84 -13.75
C LEU A 74 2.42 -18.48 -14.96
N PHE A 75 2.69 -17.37 -15.62
CA PHE A 75 1.83 -16.77 -16.63
C PHE A 75 2.49 -16.71 -18.01
N GLN A 76 3.57 -17.48 -18.22
CA GLN A 76 4.15 -17.63 -19.55
C GLN A 76 3.16 -18.34 -20.49
N LYS A 77 3.06 -17.81 -21.71
CA LYS A 77 2.17 -18.30 -22.77
C LYS A 77 2.68 -19.56 -23.45
#